data_AF-W6T9B1-F1
#
_entry.id   AF-W6T9B1-F1
#
_cell.length_a   1.000
_cell.length_b   1.000
_cell.length_c   1.000
_cell.angle_alpha   90.00
_cell.angle_beta   90.00
_cell.angle_gamma   90.00
#
_symmetry.space_group_name_H-M   'P 1'
#
loop_
_entity.id
_entity.type
_entity.pdbx_description
1 polymer ?
#
loop_
_entity_poly.entity_id
_entity_poly.type
_entity_poly.pdbx_seq_one_letter_code
_entity_poly.pdbx_strand_id
1 'polypeptide(L)'
;MSFEVWLLAHFQAITTRIESQAKLNMQLSNHLDANYIKGNSRQMETIIKGDKVYDAIENASNVVTFSFDKQSTNIGEIVAEVIGHL
;
A
#
# COMPACT_ATOMS: atom_id res chain seq x y z
N MET A 1 -4.33 5.75 -6.09
CA MET A 1 -4.28 4.90 -4.88
C MET A 1 -4.03 5.80 -3.68
N SER A 2 -4.79 5.70 -2.59
CA SER A 2 -4.47 6.47 -1.38
C SER A 2 -3.32 5.81 -0.63
N PHE A 3 -2.63 6.58 0.20
CA PHE A 3 -1.54 6.07 1.02
C PHE A 3 -2.02 4.95 1.96
N GLU A 4 -3.20 5.09 2.57
CA GLU A 4 -3.77 4.07 3.45
C GLU A 4 -4.17 2.77 2.73
N VAL A 5 -4.54 2.84 1.44
CA VAL A 5 -4.75 1.62 0.63
C VAL A 5 -3.42 0.87 0.44
N TRP A 6 -2.32 1.59 0.20
CA TRP A 6 -1.00 0.97 0.11
C TRP A 6 -0.58 0.32 1.44
N LEU A 7 -0.83 0.99 2.56
CA LEU A 7 -0.53 0.43 3.89
C LEU A 7 -1.33 -0.85 4.19
N LEU A 8 -2.61 -0.91 3.79
CA LEU A 8 -3.43 -2.11 3.98
C LEU A 8 -2.93 -3.30 3.16
N ALA A 9 -2.27 -3.06 2.02
CA ALA A 9 -1.77 -4.10 1.16
C ALA A 9 -0.68 -4.96 1.84
N HIS A 10 0.00 -4.42 2.86
CA HIS A 10 0.94 -5.18 3.69
C HIS A 10 0.28 -6.25 4.56
N PHE A 11 -1.06 -6.24 4.67
CA PHE A 11 -1.81 -7.19 5.49
C PHE A 11 -2.81 -8.04 4.69
N GLN A 12 -3.36 -7.52 3.60
CA GLN A 12 -4.42 -8.20 2.84
C GLN A 12 -4.51 -7.74 1.39
N ALA A 13 -5.08 -8.61 0.53
CA ALA A 13 -5.42 -8.27 -0.84
C ALA A 13 -6.41 -7.10 -0.92
N ILE A 14 -6.12 -6.12 -1.76
CA ILE A 14 -6.99 -4.96 -1.95
C ILE A 14 -8.04 -5.27 -3.00
N THR A 15 -9.29 -4.96 -2.66
CA THR A 15 -10.43 -5.13 -3.58
C THR A 15 -10.63 -3.90 -4.46
N THR A 16 -11.26 -4.07 -5.62
CA THR A 16 -11.60 -2.99 -6.57
C THR A 16 -12.67 -2.02 -6.06
N ARG A 17 -13.24 -2.28 -4.88
CA ARG A 17 -14.26 -1.42 -4.29
C ARG A 17 -13.62 -0.17 -3.68
N ILE A 18 -14.22 0.98 -3.97
CA ILE A 18 -13.87 2.24 -3.31
C ILE A 18 -14.34 2.17 -1.86
N GLU A 19 -13.39 2.14 -0.93
CA GLU A 19 -13.64 2.20 0.51
C GLU A 19 -13.48 3.65 1.03
N SER A 20 -14.28 4.03 2.02
CA SER A 20 -14.17 5.36 2.63
C SER A 20 -12.90 5.47 3.50
N GLN A 21 -12.35 6.67 3.65
CA GLN A 21 -11.17 6.89 4.49
C GLN A 21 -11.36 6.41 5.93
N ALA A 22 -12.57 6.61 6.50
CA ALA A 22 -12.89 6.14 7.85
C ALA A 22 -12.79 4.61 7.95
N LYS A 23 -13.23 3.89 6.91
CA LYS A 23 -13.15 2.43 6.87
C LYS A 23 -11.71 1.93 6.67
N LEU A 24 -10.92 2.60 5.82
CA LEU A 24 -9.50 2.31 5.67
C LEU A 24 -8.74 2.47 7.00
N ASN A 25 -8.98 3.59 7.71
CA ASN A 25 -8.38 3.84 9.01
C ASN A 25 -8.80 2.79 10.04
N MET A 26 -10.07 2.40 10.06
CA MET A 26 -10.56 1.35 10.97
C MET A 26 -9.88 0.00 10.69
N GLN A 27 -9.72 -0.39 9.43
CA GLN A 27 -9.03 -1.64 9.07
C GLN A 27 -7.55 -1.60 9.49
N LEU A 28 -6.86 -0.48 9.27
CA LEU A 28 -5.49 -0.30 9.75
C LEU A 28 -5.41 -0.39 11.27
N SER A 29 -6.34 0.23 11.99
CA SER A 29 -6.39 0.15 13.45
C SER A 29 -6.53 -1.29 13.93
N ASN A 30 -7.36 -2.10 13.27
CA ASN A 30 -7.54 -3.51 13.61
C ASN A 30 -6.25 -4.32 13.41
N HIS A 31 -5.50 -4.08 12.32
CA HIS A 31 -4.23 -4.77 12.08
C HIS A 31 -3.12 -4.34 13.05
N LEU A 32 -3.18 -3.10 13.55
CA LEU A 32 -2.21 -2.56 14.51
C LEU A 32 -2.55 -2.87 15.97
N ASP A 33 -3.74 -3.41 16.25
CA ASP A 33 -4.32 -3.52 17.60
C ASP A 33 -4.27 -2.19 18.38
N ALA A 34 -4.37 -1.08 17.65
CA ALA A 34 -4.27 0.28 18.15
C ALA A 34 -4.87 1.26 17.15
N ASN A 35 -5.35 2.42 17.61
CA ASN A 35 -5.85 3.45 16.70
C ASN A 35 -4.77 3.89 15.70
N TYR A 36 -5.06 3.76 14.40
CA TYR A 36 -4.21 4.29 13.34
C TYR A 36 -4.17 5.82 13.39
N ILE A 37 -2.96 6.37 13.46
CA ILE A 37 -2.68 7.80 13.48
C ILE A 37 -1.87 8.11 12.23
N LYS A 38 -2.47 8.90 11.33
CA LYS A 38 -1.81 9.31 10.09
C LYS A 38 -0.50 10.05 10.39
N GLY A 39 0.58 9.60 9.75
CA GLY A 39 1.92 10.19 9.91
C GLY A 39 2.67 9.73 11.18
N ASN A 40 2.13 8.80 11.96
CA ASN A 40 2.87 8.22 13.08
C ASN A 40 3.98 7.29 12.57
N SER A 41 5.23 7.73 12.69
CA SER A 41 6.41 7.02 12.15
C SER A 41 6.55 5.60 12.69
N ARG A 42 6.28 5.38 13.99
CA ARG A 42 6.38 4.06 14.62
C ARG A 42 5.35 3.08 14.06
N GLN A 43 4.13 3.54 13.81
CA GLN A 43 3.11 2.72 13.16
C GLN A 43 3.50 2.41 11.71
N MET A 44 4.06 3.38 10.97
CA MET A 44 4.56 3.15 9.61
C MET A 44 5.65 2.10 9.57
N GLU A 45 6.68 2.23 10.42
CA GLU A 45 7.76 1.25 10.54
C GLU A 45 7.23 -0.15 10.83
N THR A 46 6.20 -0.26 11.68
CA THR A 46 5.58 -1.55 12.01
C THR A 46 4.87 -2.17 10.80
N ILE A 47 4.14 -1.37 10.03
CA ILE A 47 3.39 -1.83 8.84
C ILE A 47 4.36 -2.32 7.76
N ILE A 48 5.44 -1.57 7.49
CA ILE A 48 6.37 -1.86 6.39
C ILE A 48 7.50 -2.82 6.78
N LYS A 49 7.50 -3.35 8.01
CA LYS A 49 8.59 -4.20 8.52
C LYS A 49 8.59 -5.59 7.87
N GLY A 50 9.80 -6.09 7.56
CA GLY A 50 10.07 -7.52 7.35
C GLY A 50 9.82 -8.04 5.93
N ASP A 51 10.34 -7.36 4.91
CA ASP A 51 10.35 -7.77 3.49
C ASP A 51 8.98 -8.05 2.84
N LYS A 52 7.88 -7.69 3.50
CA LYS A 52 6.50 -7.85 2.98
C LYS A 52 6.12 -6.87 1.87
N VAL A 53 7.09 -6.10 1.34
CA VAL A 53 6.83 -5.12 0.28
C VAL A 53 6.39 -5.84 -1.00
N TYR A 54 6.98 -6.99 -1.32
CA TYR A 54 6.57 -7.78 -2.49
C TYR A 54 5.17 -8.37 -2.32
N ASP A 55 4.84 -8.89 -1.14
CA ASP A 55 3.48 -9.34 -0.82
C ASP A 55 2.47 -8.18 -0.93
N ALA A 56 2.86 -6.98 -0.51
CA ALA A 56 2.01 -5.80 -0.65
C ALA A 56 1.78 -5.41 -2.12
N ILE A 57 2.79 -5.56 -2.97
CA ILE A 57 2.66 -5.35 -4.43
C ILE A 57 1.68 -6.38 -5.00
N GLU A 58 1.83 -7.66 -4.66
CA GLU A 58 0.92 -8.72 -5.11
C GLU A 58 -0.51 -8.47 -4.62
N ASN A 59 -0.69 -8.11 -3.35
CA ASN A 59 -1.98 -7.78 -2.76
C ASN A 59 -2.64 -6.56 -3.41
N ALA A 60 -1.86 -5.62 -3.94
CA ALA A 60 -2.37 -4.46 -4.67
C ALA A 60 -2.58 -4.72 -6.18
N SER A 61 -2.09 -5.82 -6.73
CA SER A 61 -2.09 -6.09 -8.18
C SER A 61 -3.50 -6.03 -8.82
N ASN A 62 -4.54 -6.41 -8.07
CA ASN A 62 -5.93 -6.43 -8.54
C ASN A 62 -6.55 -5.03 -8.72
N VAL A 63 -5.96 -3.99 -8.13
CA VAL A 63 -6.42 -2.59 -8.24
C VAL A 63 -5.40 -1.68 -8.91
N VAL A 64 -4.14 -2.11 -8.97
CA VAL A 64 -3.10 -1.40 -9.70
C VAL A 64 -3.19 -1.83 -11.16
N THR A 65 -4.05 -1.18 -11.93
CA THR A 65 -3.78 -1.06 -13.37
C THR A 65 -2.58 -0.12 -13.45
N PHE A 66 -1.37 -0.66 -13.64
CA PHE A 66 -0.20 0.16 -13.94
C PHE A 66 -0.47 0.92 -15.25
N SER A 67 -1.04 2.11 -15.13
CA SER A 67 -1.25 3.03 -16.24
C SER A 67 -0.08 3.99 -16.23
N PHE A 68 0.94 3.66 -17.03
CA PHE A 68 2.12 4.49 -17.24
C PHE A 68 1.76 5.88 -17.77
N ASP A 69 0.60 6.02 -18.43
CA ASP A 69 0.13 7.29 -19.01
C ASP A 69 -0.45 8.29 -18.00
N LYS A 70 -0.73 7.88 -16.74
CA LYS A 70 -1.49 8.72 -15.78
C LYS A 70 -0.83 8.85 -14.41
N GLN A 71 0.45 8.50 -14.26
CA GLN A 71 1.11 8.65 -12.97
C GLN A 71 1.68 10.07 -12.79
N SER A 72 1.36 10.71 -11.67
CA SER A 72 1.92 12.03 -11.30
C SER A 72 3.39 11.98 -10.86
N THR A 73 3.88 10.78 -10.53
CA THR A 73 5.30 10.45 -10.33
C THR A 73 5.53 9.16 -11.08
N ASN A 74 6.61 9.08 -11.87
CA ASN A 74 6.91 7.95 -12.75
C ASN A 74 7.34 6.69 -11.98
N ILE A 75 6.52 6.26 -11.02
CA ILE A 75 6.83 5.13 -10.13
C ILE A 75 6.90 3.82 -10.92
N GLY A 76 6.23 3.75 -12.07
CA GLY A 76 6.40 2.68 -13.06
C GLY A 76 7.83 2.57 -13.59
N GLU A 77 8.52 3.69 -13.89
CA GLU A 77 9.93 3.67 -14.30
C GLU A 77 10.84 3.24 -13.16
N ILE A 78 10.62 3.76 -11.95
CA ILE A 78 11.43 3.42 -10.77
C ILE A 78 11.31 1.91 -10.44
N VAL A 79 10.10 1.37 -10.49
CA VAL A 79 9.87 -0.07 -10.26
C VAL A 79 10.48 -0.91 -11.39
N ALA A 80 10.40 -0.47 -12.64
CA ALA A 80 11.03 -1.17 -13.76
C ALA A 80 12.57 -1.16 -13.68
N GLU A 81 13.18 -0.06 -13.21
CA GLU A 81 14.62 0.03 -12.98
C GLU A 81 15.09 -0.91 -11.86
N VAL A 82 14.31 -1.02 -10.78
CA VAL A 82 14.62 -1.91 -9.66
C VAL A 82 14.44 -3.39 -10.04
N ILE A 83 13.40 -3.73 -10.82
CA ILE A 83 13.14 -5.10 -11.26
C ILE A 83 14.09 -5.52 -12.40
N GLY A 84 14.46 -4.59 -13.29
CA GLY A 84 15.36 -4.83 -14.43
C GLY A 84 16.84 -4.95 -14.07
N HIS A 85 17.20 -4.81 -12.79
CA HIS A 85 18.56 -4.96 -12.26
C HIS A 85 18.74 -6.19 -11.35
N LEU A 86 17.77 -7.11 -11.35
CA LEU A 86 17.90 -8.48 -10.85
C LEU A 86 18.17 -9.45 -12.01
#